data_AF-A0A2A4ZG43-F1
#
_entry.id   AF-A0A2A4ZG43-F1
#
_cell.length_a   1.000
_cell.length_b   1.000
_cell.length_c   1.000
_cell.angle_alpha   90.00
_cell.angle_beta   90.00
_cell.angle_gamma   90.00
#
_symmetry.space_group_name_H-M   'P 1'
#
loop_
_entity.id
_entity.type
_entity.pdbx_description
1 polymer ?
#
loop_
_entity_poly.entity_id
_entity_poly.type
_entity_poly.pdbx_seq_one_letter_code
_entity_poly.pdbx_strand_id
1 'polypeptide(L)'
;MGKHYDQDAEIRLLRKMLKEAQSAGRPKQQPSARRSPALQLELPKVVRYPLAEFAATRDRNVPLPETVAEIAEVVGRGNAVRLVEGTRATGKRKWRRHLYVPGDMPDDHWITKMIGLEAAVWLSYSHGNCIIELPSCFALRKAYMADHALRLSYAGAALPEIAREMGVEQKTAKGLLSAADYWRVRLG
;
A
#
# COMPACT_ATOMS: atom_id res chain seq x y z
N MET A 1 32.93 -53.64 -26.71
CA MET A 1 33.26 -52.39 -25.99
C MET A 1 32.65 -51.22 -26.76
N GLY A 2 31.42 -50.81 -26.41
CA GLY A 2 30.75 -49.66 -27.02
C GLY A 2 30.67 -48.53 -26.00
N LYS A 3 31.42 -47.45 -26.22
CA LYS A 3 31.38 -46.24 -25.37
C LYS A 3 30.01 -45.56 -25.57
N HIS A 4 29.11 -45.71 -24.60
CA HIS A 4 27.94 -44.84 -24.50
C HIS A 4 28.45 -43.44 -24.13
N TYR A 5 28.66 -42.60 -25.12
CA TYR A 5 28.88 -41.17 -24.90
C TYR A 5 27.59 -40.59 -24.32
N ASP A 6 27.70 -39.86 -23.21
CA ASP A 6 26.60 -39.19 -22.53
C ASP A 6 26.10 -38.04 -23.42
N GLN A 7 25.20 -38.39 -24.34
CA GLN A 7 24.62 -37.49 -25.35
C GLN A 7 23.92 -36.29 -24.70
N ASP A 8 23.43 -36.43 -23.46
CA ASP A 8 22.76 -35.35 -22.74
C ASP A 8 23.75 -34.30 -22.19
N ALA A 9 24.97 -34.72 -21.87
CA ALA A 9 26.05 -33.79 -21.52
C ALA A 9 26.50 -32.99 -22.76
N GLU A 10 26.60 -33.67 -23.91
CA GLU A 10 26.99 -33.06 -25.18
C GLU A 10 25.94 -32.07 -25.69
N ILE A 11 24.65 -32.42 -25.63
CA ILE A 11 23.54 -31.51 -26.00
C ILE A 11 23.52 -30.26 -25.11
N ARG A 12 23.82 -30.40 -23.80
CA ARG A 12 23.90 -29.25 -22.89
C ARG A 12 25.06 -28.32 -23.25
N LEU A 13 26.22 -28.89 -23.61
CA LEU A 13 27.38 -28.11 -24.03
C LEU A 13 27.08 -27.35 -25.33
N LEU A 14 26.49 -28.02 -26.32
CA LEU A 14 26.12 -27.41 -27.60
C LEU A 14 25.10 -26.28 -27.44
N ARG A 15 24.10 -26.43 -26.55
CA ARG A 15 23.16 -25.35 -26.21
C ARG A 15 23.84 -24.16 -25.55
N LYS A 16 24.83 -24.40 -24.70
CA LYS A 16 25.60 -23.32 -24.05
C LYS A 16 26.42 -22.55 -25.08
N MET A 17 27.13 -23.25 -25.98
CA MET A 17 27.91 -22.65 -27.05
C MET A 17 27.05 -21.85 -28.03
N LEU A 18 25.86 -22.35 -28.38
CA LEU A 18 24.90 -21.64 -29.23
C LEU A 18 24.44 -20.32 -28.58
N LYS A 19 24.18 -20.34 -27.26
CA LYS A 19 23.77 -19.15 -26.51
C LYS A 19 24.90 -18.12 -26.42
N GLU A 20 26.14 -18.56 -26.24
CA GLU A 20 27.32 -17.70 -26.20
C GLU A 20 27.57 -17.05 -27.57
N ALA A 21 27.50 -17.82 -28.66
CA ALA A 21 27.61 -17.31 -30.03
C ALA A 21 26.51 -16.29 -30.38
N GLN A 22 25.26 -16.56 -29.98
CA GLN A 22 24.15 -15.62 -30.15
C GLN A 22 24.32 -14.33 -29.33
N SER A 23 25.04 -14.38 -28.21
CA SER A 23 25.31 -13.22 -27.37
C SER A 23 26.50 -12.37 -27.87
N ALA A 24 27.45 -12.98 -28.58
CA ALA A 24 28.63 -12.29 -29.12
C ALA A 24 28.31 -11.35 -30.29
N GLY A 25 27.22 -11.60 -31.03
CA GLY A 25 26.80 -10.77 -32.17
C GLY A 25 25.76 -9.69 -31.86
N ARG A 26 25.23 -9.62 -30.64
CA ARG A 26 24.31 -8.53 -30.25
C ARG A 26 25.10 -7.37 -29.68
N PRO A 27 25.05 -6.16 -30.25
CA PRO A 27 25.52 -4.98 -29.53
C PRO A 27 24.77 -4.94 -28.20
N LYS A 28 25.49 -4.95 -27.07
CA LYS A 28 24.90 -4.68 -25.76
C LYS A 28 24.13 -3.37 -25.92
N GLN A 29 22.80 -3.45 -25.92
CA GLN A 29 21.98 -2.26 -25.84
C GLN A 29 22.51 -1.47 -24.66
N GLN A 30 23.10 -0.29 -24.94
CA GLN A 30 23.39 0.66 -23.89
C GLN A 30 22.12 0.78 -23.07
N PRO A 31 22.18 0.58 -21.74
CA PRO A 31 21.02 0.84 -20.91
C PRO A 31 20.61 2.27 -21.22
N SER A 32 19.45 2.42 -21.87
CA SER A 32 18.91 3.74 -22.19
C SER A 32 19.03 4.59 -20.94
N ALA A 33 19.48 5.83 -21.07
CA ALA A 33 19.67 6.79 -19.98
C ALA A 33 18.39 7.09 -19.15
N ARG A 34 17.32 6.30 -19.30
CA ARG A 34 16.18 6.16 -18.39
C ARG A 34 16.45 5.25 -17.18
N ARG A 35 17.66 4.70 -17.05
CA ARG A 35 18.11 3.88 -15.91
C ARG A 35 19.26 4.48 -15.12
N SER A 36 19.49 5.79 -15.23
CA SER A 36 19.85 6.49 -14.00
C SER A 36 18.67 6.24 -13.06
N PRO A 37 18.80 5.54 -11.91
CA PRO A 37 17.83 5.78 -10.88
C PRO A 37 17.91 7.29 -10.72
N ALA A 38 16.81 8.00 -11.05
CA ALA A 38 16.68 9.32 -10.49
C ALA A 38 17.08 9.13 -9.03
N LEU A 39 18.01 9.96 -8.55
CA LEU A 39 18.13 10.23 -7.13
C LEU A 39 16.76 10.78 -6.75
N GLN A 40 15.82 9.85 -6.66
CA GLN A 40 14.50 9.94 -6.15
C GLN A 40 14.86 10.12 -4.70
N LEU A 41 15.03 11.39 -4.33
CA LEU A 41 15.02 11.87 -2.96
C LEU A 41 14.31 10.81 -2.15
N GLU A 42 15.06 10.16 -1.26
CA GLU A 42 14.60 9.06 -0.43
C GLU A 42 13.41 9.52 0.40
N LEU A 43 12.26 9.51 -0.25
CA LEU A 43 10.95 9.73 0.30
C LEU A 43 10.28 8.37 0.20
N PRO A 44 9.75 7.83 1.31
CA PRO A 44 9.07 6.56 1.29
C PRO A 44 8.02 6.59 0.19
N LYS A 45 8.04 5.54 -0.63
CA LYS A 45 7.23 5.36 -1.85
C LYS A 45 5.75 5.32 -1.46
N VAL A 46 5.20 6.50 -1.19
CA VAL A 46 3.78 6.80 -1.11
C VAL A 46 3.06 6.14 0.08
N VAL A 47 2.97 6.84 1.21
CA VAL A 47 1.69 6.97 1.92
C VAL A 47 1.03 8.22 1.33
N ARG A 48 0.32 8.10 0.19
CA ARG A 48 -0.15 9.29 -0.58
C ARG A 48 -1.38 9.95 0.00
N TYR A 49 -2.02 9.33 0.97
CA TYR A 49 -3.29 9.80 1.50
C TYR A 49 -3.20 9.81 3.01
N PRO A 50 -3.43 10.96 3.66
CA PRO A 50 -3.52 11.03 5.11
C PRO A 50 -4.85 10.37 5.54
N LEU A 51 -4.97 9.04 5.39
CA LEU A 51 -6.23 8.33 5.65
C LEU A 51 -6.55 8.35 7.13
N ALA A 52 -5.54 8.31 8.00
CA ALA A 52 -5.72 8.49 9.43
C ALA A 52 -6.35 9.85 9.76
N GLU A 53 -5.85 10.93 9.18
CA GLU A 53 -6.36 12.28 9.39
C GLU A 53 -7.73 12.46 8.75
N PHE A 54 -7.93 11.90 7.55
CA PHE A 54 -9.22 11.84 6.90
C PHE A 54 -10.23 11.10 7.79
N ALA A 55 -9.86 9.96 8.35
CA ALA A 55 -10.72 9.18 9.24
C ALA A 55 -10.97 9.82 10.60
N ALA A 56 -10.10 10.72 11.07
CA ALA A 56 -10.26 11.39 12.36
C ALA A 56 -11.38 12.44 12.36
N THR A 57 -11.83 12.91 11.19
CA THR A 57 -12.95 13.85 11.09
C THR A 57 -14.25 13.19 11.54
N ARG A 58 -14.93 13.79 12.53
CA ARG A 58 -16.06 13.20 13.26
C ARG A 58 -17.30 12.88 12.39
N ASP A 59 -17.46 13.55 11.26
CA ASP A 59 -18.67 13.44 10.44
C ASP A 59 -18.61 12.36 9.35
N ARG A 60 -17.53 11.57 9.29
CA ARG A 60 -17.34 10.58 8.22
C ARG A 60 -17.91 9.20 8.57
N ASN A 61 -19.09 8.91 8.02
CA ASN A 61 -19.74 7.60 8.06
C ASN A 61 -19.26 6.66 6.94
N VAL A 62 -17.95 6.44 6.88
CA VAL A 62 -17.36 5.46 5.94
C VAL A 62 -17.15 4.14 6.68
N PRO A 63 -17.65 3.00 6.17
CA PRO A 63 -17.47 1.73 6.87
C PRO A 63 -15.99 1.35 6.97
N LEU A 64 -15.60 0.90 8.17
CA LEU A 64 -14.31 0.26 8.41
C LEU A 64 -14.48 -1.27 8.43
N PRO A 65 -13.43 -2.05 8.15
CA PRO A 65 -13.44 -3.48 8.45
C PRO A 65 -13.74 -3.70 9.93
N GLU A 66 -14.48 -4.77 10.26
CA GLU A 66 -14.97 -5.10 11.60
C GLU A 66 -13.88 -4.96 12.68
N THR A 67 -12.76 -5.69 12.54
CA THR A 67 -11.63 -5.61 13.48
C THR A 67 -11.04 -4.20 13.63
N VAL A 68 -11.05 -3.40 12.56
CA VAL A 68 -10.55 -2.02 12.62
C VAL A 68 -11.57 -1.10 13.28
N ALA A 69 -12.87 -1.38 13.14
CA ALA A 69 -13.94 -0.68 13.83
C ALA A 69 -13.90 -0.95 15.33
N GLU A 70 -13.69 -2.20 15.75
CA GLU A 70 -13.50 -2.58 17.16
C GLU A 70 -12.31 -1.84 17.78
N ILE A 71 -11.15 -1.82 17.09
CA ILE A 71 -10.00 -1.03 17.53
C ILE A 71 -10.36 0.46 17.61
N ALA A 72 -11.11 0.99 16.63
CA ALA A 72 -11.51 2.39 16.59
C ALA A 72 -12.42 2.80 17.76
N GLU A 73 -13.21 1.88 18.31
CA GLU A 73 -14.02 2.13 19.51
C GLU A 73 -13.14 2.35 20.75
N VAL A 74 -11.98 1.68 20.81
CA VAL A 74 -11.06 1.77 21.95
C VAL A 74 -10.11 2.95 21.83
N VAL A 75 -9.42 3.09 20.69
CA VAL A 75 -8.32 4.06 20.53
C VAL A 75 -8.69 5.28 19.68
N GLY A 76 -9.92 5.32 19.18
CA GLY A 76 -10.37 6.32 18.23
C GLY A 76 -10.09 5.94 16.78
N ARG A 77 -10.98 6.39 15.90
CA ARG A 77 -10.99 6.07 14.47
C ARG A 77 -9.71 6.42 13.72
N GLY A 78 -9.15 7.61 13.96
CA GLY A 78 -7.90 8.05 13.33
C GLY A 78 -6.71 7.18 13.71
N ASN A 79 -6.60 6.81 14.99
CA ASN A 79 -5.53 5.94 15.50
C ASN A 79 -5.65 4.52 14.97
N ALA A 80 -6.86 3.96 14.90
CA ALA A 80 -7.08 2.64 14.31
C ALA A 80 -6.61 2.59 12.85
N VAL A 81 -6.96 3.61 12.04
CA VAL A 81 -6.50 3.69 10.65
C VAL A 81 -4.99 3.91 10.58
N ARG A 82 -4.41 4.71 11.48
CA ARG A 82 -2.96 4.93 11.56
C ARG A 82 -2.21 3.62 11.82
N LEU A 83 -2.72 2.75 12.69
CA LEU A 83 -2.16 1.40 12.89
C LEU A 83 -2.20 0.56 11.60
N VAL A 84 -3.32 0.58 10.87
CA VAL A 84 -3.44 -0.14 9.59
C VAL A 84 -2.44 0.36 8.56
N GLU A 85 -2.24 1.68 8.46
CA GLU A 85 -1.29 2.29 7.51
C GLU A 85 0.17 2.08 7.91
N GLY A 86 0.46 2.16 9.20
CA GLY A 86 1.80 2.03 9.75
C GLY A 86 2.29 0.59 9.89
N THR A 87 1.37 -0.39 9.92
CA THR A 87 1.73 -1.81 10.01
C THR A 87 2.19 -2.35 8.66
N ARG A 88 3.39 -2.94 8.65
CA ARG A 88 3.98 -3.55 7.45
C ARG A 88 3.22 -4.80 7.04
N ALA A 89 3.24 -5.10 5.75
CA ALA A 89 2.68 -6.35 5.25
C ALA A 89 3.45 -7.56 5.80
N THR A 90 2.72 -8.61 6.17
CA THR A 90 3.27 -9.83 6.76
C THR A 90 3.27 -10.97 5.75
N GLY A 91 4.41 -11.65 5.63
CA GLY A 91 4.56 -12.85 4.78
C GLY A 91 4.53 -12.56 3.27
N LYS A 92 4.18 -13.57 2.47
CA LYS A 92 4.22 -13.49 0.99
C LYS A 92 3.10 -12.61 0.39
N ARG A 93 2.02 -12.37 1.13
CA ARG A 93 0.83 -11.66 0.62
C ARG A 93 0.90 -10.19 1.04
N LYS A 94 1.11 -9.30 0.07
CA LYS A 94 1.29 -7.84 0.28
C LYS A 94 0.13 -7.13 0.98
N TRP A 95 -1.05 -7.75 1.06
CA TRP A 95 -2.25 -7.17 1.67
C TRP A 95 -2.49 -7.60 3.12
N ARG A 96 -1.84 -8.68 3.58
CA ARG A 96 -1.98 -9.17 4.95
C ARG A 96 -1.11 -8.34 5.89
N ARG A 97 -1.66 -7.92 7.02
CA ARG A 97 -0.95 -7.20 8.07
C ARG A 97 -1.35 -7.82 9.39
N HIS A 98 -0.37 -8.18 10.20
CA HIS A 98 -0.60 -8.67 11.55
C HIS A 98 0.11 -7.74 12.53
N LEU A 99 -0.60 -7.38 13.59
CA LEU A 99 -0.14 -6.54 14.67
C LEU A 99 -0.09 -7.36 15.95
N TYR A 100 1.09 -7.57 16.50
CA TYR A 100 1.21 -8.06 17.87
C TYR A 100 1.02 -6.90 18.83
N VAL A 101 0.10 -7.06 19.78
CA VAL A 101 -0.14 -6.10 20.86
C VAL A 101 0.42 -6.70 22.15
N PRO A 102 1.47 -6.10 22.74
CA PRO A 102 2.00 -6.56 24.02
C PRO A 102 0.98 -6.29 25.13
N GLY A 103 0.90 -7.15 26.16
CA GLY A 103 -0.01 -6.96 27.30
C GLY A 103 0.42 -5.89 28.29
N ASP A 104 1.68 -5.48 28.26
CA ASP A 104 2.19 -4.26 28.88
C ASP A 104 2.78 -3.39 27.77
N MET A 105 2.47 -2.09 27.74
CA MET A 105 2.80 -1.21 26.61
C MET A 105 3.93 -0.24 26.99
N PRO A 106 5.18 -0.48 26.53
CA PRO A 106 6.27 0.42 26.81
C PRO A 106 6.11 1.78 26.10
N ASP A 107 6.57 2.83 26.76
CA ASP A 107 6.61 4.19 26.19
C ASP A 107 7.41 4.28 24.89
N ASP A 108 8.49 3.50 24.78
CA ASP A 108 9.36 3.48 23.60
C ASP A 108 8.87 2.53 22.49
N HIS A 109 7.76 1.82 22.72
CA HIS A 109 7.21 0.88 21.76
C HIS A 109 6.73 1.60 20.50
N TRP A 110 6.88 0.97 19.33
CA TRP A 110 6.54 1.62 18.06
C TRP A 110 5.04 1.95 17.92
N ILE A 111 4.16 1.18 18.57
CA ILE A 111 2.72 1.47 18.66
C ILE A 111 2.52 2.78 19.41
N THR A 112 3.17 2.93 20.58
CA THR A 112 3.14 4.17 21.38
C THR A 112 3.62 5.38 20.57
N LYS A 113 4.72 5.25 19.83
CA LYS A 113 5.21 6.31 18.93
C LYS A 113 4.21 6.67 17.82
N MET A 114 3.33 5.75 17.45
CA MET A 114 2.40 5.91 16.34
C MET A 114 1.06 6.52 16.75
N ILE A 115 0.47 6.06 17.85
CA ILE A 115 -0.88 6.48 18.28
C ILE A 115 -0.90 7.24 19.62
N GLY A 116 0.25 7.40 20.26
CA GLY A 116 0.38 7.98 21.59
C GLY A 116 0.29 6.92 22.70
N LEU A 117 0.88 7.22 23.86
CA LEU A 117 0.96 6.29 24.99
C LEU A 117 -0.41 5.91 25.52
N GLU A 118 -1.27 6.88 25.77
CA GLU A 118 -2.61 6.64 26.32
C GLU A 118 -3.41 5.68 25.43
N ALA A 119 -3.48 5.95 24.13
CA ALA A 119 -4.17 5.09 23.18
C ALA A 119 -3.54 3.70 23.07
N ALA A 120 -2.20 3.60 23.14
CA ALA A 120 -1.51 2.32 23.10
C ALA A 120 -1.76 1.49 24.37
N VAL A 121 -1.86 2.12 25.54
CA VAL A 121 -2.23 1.45 26.80
C VAL A 121 -3.67 0.92 26.71
N TRP A 122 -4.62 1.71 26.19
CA TRP A 122 -5.99 1.24 25.98
C TRP A 122 -6.07 0.07 24.98
N LEU A 123 -5.25 0.11 23.93
CA LEU A 123 -5.12 -1.01 23.00
C LEU A 123 -4.60 -2.27 23.70
N SER A 124 -3.58 -2.14 24.55
CA SER A 124 -3.05 -3.24 25.36
C SER A 124 -4.09 -3.81 26.32
N TYR A 125 -4.88 -2.96 26.96
CA TYR A 125 -5.93 -3.41 27.88
C TYR A 125 -7.01 -4.24 27.18
N SER A 126 -7.42 -3.83 25.98
CA SER A 126 -8.48 -4.50 25.21
C SER A 126 -7.97 -5.71 24.40
N HIS A 127 -6.75 -5.67 23.90
CA HIS A 127 -6.20 -6.65 22.95
C HIS A 127 -4.79 -7.14 23.32
N GLY A 128 -4.42 -7.12 24.60
CA GLY A 128 -3.09 -7.51 25.07
C GLY A 128 -2.75 -8.97 24.81
N ASN A 129 -1.47 -9.24 24.55
CA ASN A 129 -0.90 -10.57 24.29
C ASN A 129 -1.56 -11.31 23.11
N CYS A 130 -2.09 -10.58 22.13
CA CYS A 130 -2.72 -11.17 20.96
C CYS A 130 -2.12 -10.65 19.64
N ILE A 131 -2.33 -11.42 18.56
CA ILE A 131 -1.98 -11.03 17.20
C ILE A 131 -3.28 -10.69 16.47
N ILE A 132 -3.44 -9.42 16.13
CA ILE A 132 -4.62 -8.91 15.44
C ILE A 132 -4.32 -8.85 13.93
N GLU A 133 -5.24 -9.33 13.09
CA GLU A 133 -5.18 -9.04 11.66
C GLU A 133 -5.70 -7.62 11.41
N LEU A 134 -4.99 -6.84 10.59
CA LEU A 134 -5.34 -5.48 10.21
C LEU A 134 -5.73 -5.43 8.72
N PRO A 135 -7.01 -5.66 8.37
CA PRO A 135 -7.48 -5.55 6.99
C PRO A 135 -7.28 -4.14 6.43
N SER A 136 -7.17 -4.04 5.11
CA SER A 136 -7.04 -2.75 4.45
C SER A 136 -8.37 -1.99 4.43
N CYS A 137 -8.36 -0.71 4.80
CA CYS A 137 -9.53 0.17 4.76
C CYS A 137 -9.86 0.63 3.33
N PHE A 138 -10.28 -0.30 2.45
CA PHE A 138 -10.53 -0.01 1.03
C PHE A 138 -11.64 1.02 0.80
N ALA A 139 -12.74 0.93 1.57
CA ALA A 139 -13.84 1.89 1.48
C ALA A 139 -13.37 3.30 1.81
N LEU A 140 -12.61 3.45 2.90
CA LEU A 140 -12.01 4.71 3.31
C LEU A 140 -11.07 5.30 2.25
N ARG A 141 -10.22 4.45 1.65
CA ARG A 141 -9.34 4.88 0.55
C ARG A 141 -10.13 5.37 -0.66
N LYS A 142 -11.19 4.65 -1.04
CA LYS A 142 -12.07 5.07 -2.15
C LYS A 142 -12.79 6.38 -1.85
N ALA A 143 -13.30 6.54 -0.64
CA ALA A 143 -13.96 7.75 -0.19
C ALA A 143 -13.01 8.96 -0.26
N TYR A 144 -11.78 8.80 0.26
CA TYR A 144 -10.74 9.82 0.16
C TYR A 144 -10.44 10.20 -1.30
N MET A 145 -10.23 9.20 -2.17
CA MET A 145 -9.88 9.45 -3.56
C MET A 145 -11.02 10.13 -4.31
N ALA A 146 -12.27 9.77 -4.05
CA ALA A 146 -13.44 10.40 -4.64
C ALA A 146 -13.61 11.85 -4.18
N ASP A 147 -13.44 12.11 -2.87
CA ASP A 147 -13.42 13.47 -2.30
C ASP A 147 -12.34 14.34 -2.94
N HIS A 148 -11.12 13.82 -3.06
CA HIS A 148 -10.02 14.55 -3.66
C HIS A 148 -10.26 14.85 -5.16
N ALA A 149 -10.77 13.87 -5.91
CA ALA A 149 -11.14 14.08 -7.31
C ALA A 149 -12.22 15.15 -7.46
N LEU A 150 -13.22 15.16 -6.57
CA LEU A 150 -14.30 16.14 -6.56
C LEU A 150 -13.78 17.55 -6.24
N ARG A 151 -12.87 17.69 -5.26
CA ARG A 151 -12.24 18.98 -4.95
C ARG A 151 -11.46 19.55 -6.13
N LEU A 152 -10.72 18.71 -6.86
CA LEU A 152 -10.03 19.14 -8.09
C LEU A 152 -11.03 19.57 -9.17
N SER A 153 -12.13 18.82 -9.34
CA SER A 153 -13.19 19.18 -10.28
C SER A 153 -13.85 20.52 -9.93
N TYR A 154 -14.11 20.79 -8.65
CA TYR A 154 -14.66 22.07 -8.20
C TYR A 154 -13.68 23.24 -8.34
N ALA A 155 -12.38 22.97 -8.30
CA ALA A 155 -11.35 23.94 -8.65
C ALA A 155 -11.25 24.19 -10.18
N GLY A 156 -12.10 23.55 -10.99
CA GLY A 156 -12.16 23.73 -12.44
C GLY A 156 -11.24 22.80 -13.25
N ALA A 157 -10.58 21.82 -12.60
CA ALA A 157 -9.70 20.90 -13.31
C ALA A 157 -10.49 19.99 -14.26
N ALA A 158 -9.98 19.82 -15.48
CA ALA A 158 -10.55 18.89 -16.45
C ALA A 158 -10.17 17.43 -16.11
N LEU A 159 -10.95 16.47 -16.62
CA LEU A 159 -10.72 15.04 -16.36
C LEU A 159 -9.26 14.55 -16.61
N PRO A 160 -8.57 14.96 -17.68
CA PRO A 160 -7.16 14.59 -17.89
C PRO A 160 -6.22 15.15 -16.83
N GLU A 161 -6.51 16.35 -16.31
CA GLU A 161 -5.70 17.03 -15.29
C GLU A 161 -5.90 16.36 -13.93
N ILE A 162 -7.14 16.04 -13.57
CA ILE A 162 -7.47 15.26 -12.37
C ILE A 162 -6.75 13.92 -12.40
N ALA A 163 -6.80 13.21 -13.53
CA ALA A 163 -6.12 11.92 -13.70
C ALA A 163 -4.59 12.04 -13.51
N ARG A 164 -3.98 13.07 -14.12
CA ARG A 164 -2.56 13.37 -13.99
C ARG A 164 -2.16 13.69 -12.55
N GLU A 165 -2.90 14.58 -11.89
CA GLU A 165 -2.65 15.02 -10.52
C GLU A 165 -2.73 13.85 -9.53
N MET A 166 -3.75 13.00 -9.70
CA MET A 166 -3.93 11.81 -8.87
C MET A 166 -2.99 10.66 -9.23
N GLY A 167 -2.31 10.72 -10.38
CA GLY A 167 -1.47 9.65 -10.90
C GLY A 167 -2.24 8.38 -11.26
N VAL A 168 -3.46 8.52 -11.79
CA VAL A 168 -4.35 7.42 -12.21
C VAL A 168 -4.75 7.57 -13.68
N GLU A 169 -5.31 6.51 -14.26
CA GLU A 169 -5.89 6.59 -15.61
C GLU A 169 -7.14 7.47 -15.64
N GLN A 170 -7.43 8.10 -16.78
CA GLN A 170 -8.65 8.93 -16.95
C GLN A 170 -9.94 8.13 -16.68
N LYS A 171 -9.96 6.84 -17.03
CA LYS A 171 -11.08 5.94 -16.70
C LYS A 171 -11.30 5.84 -15.20
N THR A 172 -10.23 5.73 -14.42
CA THR A 172 -10.28 5.67 -12.96
C THR A 172 -10.74 7.00 -12.37
N ALA A 173 -10.20 8.13 -12.86
CA ALA A 173 -10.64 9.46 -12.43
C ALA A 173 -12.14 9.68 -12.70
N LYS A 174 -12.63 9.26 -13.88
CA LYS A 174 -14.06 9.31 -14.22
C LYS A 174 -14.90 8.47 -13.26
N GLY A 175 -14.44 7.25 -12.94
CA GLY A 175 -15.11 6.38 -11.97
C GLY A 175 -15.17 6.96 -10.55
N LEU A 176 -14.12 7.66 -10.13
CA LEU A 176 -14.08 8.36 -8.84
C LEU A 176 -15.09 9.51 -8.79
N LEU A 177 -15.16 10.33 -9.84
CA LEU A 177 -16.14 11.41 -9.95
C LEU A 177 -17.58 10.88 -9.97
N SER A 178 -17.84 9.79 -10.70
CA SER A 178 -19.19 9.18 -10.71
C SER A 178 -19.60 8.61 -9.35
N ALA A 179 -18.63 8.20 -8.52
CA ALA A 179 -18.88 7.71 -7.18
C ALA A 179 -18.85 8.83 -6.11
N ALA A 180 -18.53 10.07 -6.50
CA ALA A 180 -18.30 11.15 -5.56
C ALA A 180 -19.57 11.50 -4.78
N ASP A 181 -20.74 11.53 -5.43
CA ASP A 181 -22.01 11.79 -4.75
C ASP A 181 -22.35 10.74 -3.69
N TYR A 182 -22.08 9.46 -3.99
CA TYR A 182 -22.29 8.36 -3.04
C TYR A 182 -21.45 8.54 -1.77
N TRP A 183 -20.21 9.01 -1.92
CA TRP A 183 -19.32 9.25 -0.80
C TRP A 183 -19.65 10.57 -0.10
N ARG A 184 -19.98 11.63 -0.83
CA ARG A 184 -20.31 12.95 -0.27
C ARG A 184 -21.35 12.86 0.83
N VAL A 185 -22.46 12.16 0.60
CA VAL A 185 -23.51 11.95 1.60
C VAL A 185 -23.00 11.29 2.90
N ARG A 186 -21.95 10.48 2.81
CA ARG A 186 -21.32 9.79 3.95
C ARG A 186 -20.19 10.58 4.60
N LEU A 187 -19.72 11.64 3.96
CA LEU A 187 -18.60 12.44 4.46
C LEU A 187 -19.07 13.68 5.25
N GLY A 188 -20.38 13.98 5.22
CA GLY A 188 -20.98 15.17 5.82
C GLY A 188 -20.94 16.33 4.85
#